data_AF-A0A7X7I7G8-F1
#
_entry.id   AF-A0A7X7I7G8-F1
#
_cell.length_a   1.000
_cell.length_b   1.000
_cell.length_c   1.000
_cell.angle_alpha   90.00
_cell.angle_beta   90.00
_cell.angle_gamma   90.00
#
_symmetry.space_group_name_H-M   'P 1'
#
loop_
_entity.id
_entity.type
_entity.pdbx_description
1 polymer ?
#
loop_
_entity_poly.entity_id
_entity_poly.type
_entity_poly.pdbx_seq_one_letter_code
_entity_poly.pdbx_strand_id
1 'polypeptide(L)'
;MKNQIDITDRYQNWFKIACALVSEFGESRRNWFHIISSKYEKYDFSDCDIQYDRCLKQKKEEGGVTIATFFYYCKKYGIGY
;
A
#
# COMPACT_ATOMS: atom_id res chain seq x y z
N MET A 1 1.96 -15.98 -20.40
CA MET A 1 1.57 -15.99 -18.99
C MET A 1 1.64 -14.56 -18.48
N LYS A 2 0.55 -13.99 -17.96
CA LYS A 2 0.59 -12.65 -17.34
C LYS A 2 1.29 -12.79 -16.00
N ASN A 3 2.54 -12.32 -15.90
CA ASN A 3 3.24 -12.22 -14.64
C ASN A 3 2.45 -11.27 -13.73
N GLN A 4 1.59 -11.81 -12.86
CA GLN A 4 1.10 -11.07 -11.71
C GLN A 4 2.31 -10.82 -10.82
N ILE A 5 2.90 -9.64 -10.95
CA ILE A 5 3.96 -9.20 -10.05
C ILE A 5 3.26 -8.92 -8.74
N ASP A 6 3.41 -9.84 -7.80
CA ASP A 6 2.97 -9.65 -6.43
C ASP A 6 3.86 -8.60 -5.76
N ILE A 7 3.50 -7.34 -5.94
CA ILE A 7 4.13 -6.21 -5.24
C ILE A 7 3.88 -6.28 -3.73
N THR A 8 3.00 -7.16 -3.25
CA THR A 8 2.65 -7.35 -1.83
C THR A 8 3.33 -8.54 -1.15
N ASP A 9 4.12 -9.34 -1.88
CA ASP A 9 4.75 -10.61 -1.41
C ASP A 9 5.65 -10.47 -0.16
N ARG A 10 5.96 -9.24 0.27
CA ARG A 10 6.55 -8.97 1.58
C ARG A 10 5.71 -7.94 2.34
N TYR A 11 5.43 -8.21 3.62
CA TYR A 11 4.73 -7.33 4.58
C TYR A 11 5.20 -5.86 4.52
N GLN A 12 6.49 -5.63 4.27
CA GLN A 12 7.06 -4.29 4.09
C GLN A 12 6.47 -3.53 2.90
N ASN A 13 6.18 -4.19 1.79
CA ASN A 13 5.59 -3.53 0.62
C ASN A 13 4.11 -3.22 0.87
N TRP A 14 3.38 -4.13 1.52
CA TRP A 14 1.99 -3.93 1.92
C TRP A 14 1.84 -2.68 2.79
N PHE A 15 2.72 -2.49 3.78
CA PHE A 15 2.77 -1.28 4.59
C PHE A 15 3.08 -0.02 3.77
N LYS A 16 4.04 -0.08 2.85
CA LYS A 16 4.42 1.08 2.04
C LYS A 16 3.33 1.49 1.06
N ILE A 17 2.58 0.55 0.50
CA ILE A 17 1.41 0.82 -0.34
C ILE A 17 0.32 1.51 0.47
N ALA A 18 0.01 1.01 1.67
CA ALA A 18 -0.93 1.65 2.59
C ALA A 18 -0.54 3.10 2.88
N CYS A 19 0.73 3.32 3.26
CA CYS A 19 1.22 4.65 3.62
C CYS A 19 1.28 5.61 2.42
N ALA A 20 1.62 5.12 1.22
CA ALA A 20 1.57 5.93 -0.01
C ALA A 20 0.14 6.35 -0.38
N LEU A 21 -0.84 5.45 -0.26
CA LEU A 21 -2.26 5.77 -0.50
C LEU A 21 -2.76 6.81 0.51
N VAL A 22 -2.40 6.64 1.78
CA VAL A 22 -2.74 7.58 2.86
C VAL A 22 -2.06 8.94 2.65
N SER A 23 -0.80 8.98 2.20
CA SER A 23 -0.09 10.25 1.99
C SER A 23 -0.81 11.11 0.95
N GLU A 24 -1.24 10.51 -0.15
CA GLU A 24 -1.85 11.22 -1.27
C GLU A 24 -3.35 11.49 -1.04
N PHE A 25 -4.09 10.49 -0.57
CA PHE A 25 -5.56 10.54 -0.58
C PHE A 25 -6.21 10.52 0.81
N GLY A 26 -5.42 10.29 1.88
CA GLY A 26 -5.93 10.16 3.24
C GLY A 26 -6.96 9.03 3.36
N GLU A 27 -7.95 9.20 4.23
CA GLU A 27 -8.98 8.20 4.56
C GLU A 27 -9.78 7.70 3.33
N SER A 28 -9.93 8.55 2.31
CA SER A 28 -10.83 8.33 1.17
C SER A 28 -10.49 7.10 0.31
N ARG A 29 -9.27 6.55 0.43
CA ARG A 29 -8.79 5.39 -0.35
C ARG A 29 -8.65 4.11 0.46
N ARG A 30 -9.22 4.02 1.67
CA ARG A 30 -9.24 2.78 2.47
C ARG A 30 -9.82 1.59 1.68
N ASN A 31 -10.94 1.80 1.01
CA ASN A 31 -11.58 0.76 0.19
C ASN A 31 -10.67 0.23 -0.94
N TRP A 32 -9.81 1.08 -1.49
CA TRP A 32 -8.86 0.66 -2.53
C TRP A 32 -7.77 -0.24 -1.94
N PHE A 33 -7.32 0.06 -0.73
CA PHE A 33 -6.37 -0.77 -0.01
C PHE A 33 -6.95 -2.16 0.32
N HIS A 34 -8.24 -2.24 0.68
CA HIS A 34 -8.93 -3.53 0.85
C HIS A 34 -8.99 -4.33 -0.45
N ILE A 35 -9.30 -3.71 -1.59
CA ILE A 35 -9.34 -4.39 -2.90
C ILE A 35 -7.97 -4.95 -3.30
N ILE A 36 -6.90 -4.20 -3.02
CA ILE A 36 -5.53 -4.64 -3.29
C ILE A 36 -5.16 -5.80 -2.34
N SER A 37 -5.46 -5.65 -1.05
CA SER A 37 -5.12 -6.62 -0.02
C SER A 37 -5.92 -7.93 -0.17
N SER A 38 -7.16 -7.87 -0.69
CA SER A 38 -8.00 -9.04 -0.92
C SER A 38 -7.48 -9.98 -2.01
N LYS A 39 -6.38 -9.62 -2.70
CA LYS A 39 -5.68 -10.52 -3.64
C LYS A 39 -4.70 -11.45 -2.93
N TYR A 40 -4.37 -11.17 -1.67
CA TYR A 40 -3.54 -12.04 -0.84
C TYR A 40 -4.40 -13.15 -0.22
N GLU A 41 -3.92 -14.39 -0.27
CA GLU A 41 -4.68 -15.57 0.19
C GLU A 41 -5.02 -15.52 1.69
N LYS A 42 -4.17 -14.86 2.50
CA LYS A 42 -4.40 -14.66 3.94
C LYS A 42 -4.93 -13.27 4.27
N TYR A 43 -5.69 -12.68 3.36
CA TYR A 43 -6.31 -11.39 3.62
C TYR A 43 -7.20 -11.46 4.85
N ASP A 44 -6.96 -10.55 5.79
CA ASP A 44 -7.83 -10.27 6.92
C ASP A 44 -8.27 -8.82 6.90
N PHE A 45 -9.58 -8.60 7.07
CA PHE A 45 -10.18 -7.27 7.00
C PHE A 45 -9.69 -6.38 8.14
N SER A 46 -9.60 -6.92 9.36
CA SER A 46 -9.19 -6.19 10.55
C SER A 46 -7.71 -5.82 10.50
N ASP A 47 -6.84 -6.73 10.07
CA ASP A 47 -5.42 -6.43 9.87
C ASP A 47 -5.21 -5.34 8.83
N CYS A 48 -6.00 -5.36 7.75
CA CYS A 48 -5.98 -4.34 6.70
C CYS A 48 -6.37 -2.96 7.24
N ASP A 49 -7.43 -2.89 8.05
CA ASP A 49 -7.85 -1.64 8.70
C ASP A 49 -6.81 -1.12 9.69
N ILE A 50 -6.27 -1.99 10.54
CA ILE A 50 -5.23 -1.65 11.51
C ILE A 50 -4.00 -1.06 10.79
N GLN A 51 -3.61 -1.67 9.67
CA GLN A 51 -2.46 -1.21 8.90
C GLN A 51 -2.71 0.15 8.26
N TYR A 52 -3.91 0.39 7.74
CA TYR A 52 -4.29 1.68 7.15
C TYR A 52 -4.35 2.79 8.21
N ASP A 53 -4.94 2.50 9.38
CA ASP A 53 -5.01 3.39 10.53
C ASP A 53 -3.63 3.79 11.05
N ARG A 54 -2.70 2.84 11.10
CA ARG A 54 -1.30 3.10 11.46
C ARG A 54 -0.69 4.13 10.53
N CYS A 55 -0.84 3.96 9.21
CA CYS A 55 -0.35 4.92 8.23
C CYS A 55 -1.05 6.30 8.34
N LEU A 56 -2.36 6.34 8.63
CA LEU A 56 -3.10 7.60 8.85
C LEU A 56 -2.59 8.38 10.05
N LYS A 57 -2.28 7.68 11.14
CA LYS A 57 -1.68 8.28 12.34
C LYS A 57 -0.26 8.76 12.05
N GLN A 58 0.51 8.01 11.26
CA GLN A 58 1.91 8.32 10.94
C GLN A 58 2.07 9.46 9.92
N LYS A 59 1.07 9.74 9.08
CA LYS A 59 1.06 10.89 8.15
C LYS A 59 1.31 12.24 8.86
N LYS A 60 1.10 12.32 10.17
CA LYS A 60 1.34 13.52 10.98
C LYS A 60 2.81 13.85 11.19
N GLU A 61 3.75 12.93 10.90
CA GLU A 61 5.19 13.20 11.06
C GLU A 61 5.80 13.66 9.72
N GLU A 62 6.24 14.92 9.68
CA GLU A 62 6.91 15.53 8.53
C GLU A 62 8.17 14.73 8.14
N GLY A 63 8.21 14.18 6.92
CA GLY A 63 9.36 13.42 6.37
C GLY A 63 9.07 11.96 5.96
N GLY A 64 7.83 11.48 6.06
CA GLY A 64 7.44 10.09 5.78
C GLY A 64 7.22 9.71 4.29
N VAL A 65 6.94 8.41 4.08
CA VAL A 65 6.64 7.74 2.79
C VAL A 65 5.62 8.54 1.96
N THR A 66 6.05 9.01 0.78
CA THR A 66 5.17 9.69 -0.20
C THR A 66 4.75 8.74 -1.32
N ILE A 67 3.78 9.15 -2.16
CA ILE A 67 3.38 8.42 -3.38
C ILE A 67 4.57 8.15 -4.34
N ALA A 68 5.64 8.94 -4.27
CA ALA A 68 6.88 8.67 -4.99
C ALA A 68 7.50 7.32 -4.62
N THR A 69 7.29 6.84 -3.39
CA THR A 69 7.71 5.51 -2.95
C THR A 69 6.98 4.41 -3.72
N PHE A 70 5.69 4.59 -3.98
CA PHE A 70 4.91 3.65 -4.80
C PHE A 70 5.46 3.59 -6.22
N PHE A 71 5.68 4.74 -6.88
CA PHE A 71 6.27 4.78 -8.22
C PHE A 71 7.71 4.22 -8.26
N TYR A 72 8.50 4.44 -7.21
CA TYR A 72 9.82 3.82 -7.08
C TYR A 72 9.74 2.30 -7.10
N TYR A 73 8.77 1.70 -6.37
CA TYR A 73 8.55 0.26 -6.40
C TYR A 73 8.03 -0.23 -7.75
N CYS A 74 7.08 0.47 -8.37
CA CYS A 74 6.62 0.13 -9.73
C CYS A 74 7.79 0.08 -10.72
N LYS A 75 8.67 1.10 -10.70
CA LYS A 75 9.89 1.14 -11.53
C LYS A 75 10.85 -0.01 -11.19
N LYS A 76 11.05 -0.30 -9.90
CA LYS A 76 11.94 -1.39 -9.43
C LYS A 76 11.49 -2.76 -9.91
N TYR A 77 10.19 -2.98 -10.01
CA TYR A 77 9.61 -4.24 -10.48
C TYR A 77 9.30 -4.25 -11.99
N GLY A 78 9.64 -3.19 -12.73
CA GLY A 78 9.38 -3.11 -14.17
C GLY A 78 7.91 -2.94 -14.54
N ILE A 79 7.07 -2.47 -13.61
CA ILE A 79 5.66 -2.16 -13.86
C ILE A 79 5.60 -0.72 -14.41
N GLY A 80 5.40 -0.61 -15.73
CA GLY A 80 5.14 0.66 -16.39
C GLY A 80 3.72 1.16 -16.09
N TYR A 81 3.60 2.46 -15.81
CA TYR A 81 2.35 3.20 -15.57
C TYR A 81 2.05 4.13 -16.75
#